data_AF-A0A952PCU5-F1
#
_entry.id   AF-A0A952PCU5-F1
#
_cell.length_a   1.000
_cell.length_b   1.000
_cell.length_c   1.000
_cell.angle_alpha   90.00
_cell.angle_beta   90.00
_cell.angle_gamma   90.00
#
_symmetry.space_group_name_H-M   'P 1'
#
loop_
_entity.id
_entity.type
_entity.pdbx_description
1 polymer ?
#
loop_
_entity_poly.entity_id
_entity_poly.type
_entity_poly.pdbx_seq_one_letter_code
_entity_poly.pdbx_strand_id
1 'polypeptide(L)'
;MELGELFLIEDTSMSPEARVLWAAERYRRRYGQDPSLCLVHPSLLPAAGGRIAGLRVEAKPALLPNYLWLGSVAPEGRVKPLAR
;
A
#
# COMPACT_ATOMS: atom_id res chain seq x y z
N MET A 1 1.94 -5.15 15.01
CA MET A 1 1.58 -6.08 13.91
C MET A 1 1.04 -5.24 12.77
N GLU A 2 1.67 -5.30 11.61
CA GLU A 2 1.22 -4.57 10.41
C GLU A 2 0.18 -5.43 9.70
N LEU A 3 -1.08 -5.00 9.67
CA LEU A 3 -2.11 -5.65 8.87
C LEU A 3 -1.96 -5.17 7.42
N GLY A 4 -1.81 -6.11 6.50
CA GLY A 4 -1.77 -5.82 5.09
C GLY A 4 -1.97 -7.03 4.20
N GLU A 5 -2.21 -6.77 2.92
CA GLU A 5 -2.54 -7.74 1.90
C GLU A 5 -1.65 -7.57 0.68
N LEU A 6 -1.29 -8.69 0.06
CA LEU A 6 -0.58 -8.74 -1.20
C LEU A 6 -1.58 -8.76 -2.37
N PHE A 7 -1.43 -7.83 -3.29
CA PHE A 7 -2.22 -7.72 -4.51
C PHE A 7 -1.36 -8.10 -5.71
N LEU A 8 -1.88 -9.02 -6.53
CA LEU A 8 -1.36 -9.31 -7.85
C LEU A 8 -1.97 -8.33 -8.86
N ILE A 9 -1.12 -7.74 -9.70
CA ILE A 9 -1.53 -6.94 -10.84
C ILE A 9 -1.32 -7.73 -12.12
N GLU A 10 -2.42 -8.12 -12.74
CA GLU A 10 -2.42 -8.88 -13.98
C GLU A 10 -2.20 -7.98 -15.20
N ASP A 11 -2.76 -6.77 -15.20
CA ASP A 11 -2.58 -5.83 -16.29
C ASP A 11 -1.26 -5.04 -16.16
N THR A 12 -0.37 -5.25 -17.13
CA THR A 12 0.93 -4.56 -17.23
C THR A 12 0.86 -3.25 -18.00
N SER A 13 -0.30 -2.90 -18.54
CA SER A 13 -0.52 -1.66 -19.29
C SER A 13 -0.73 -0.46 -18.37
N MET A 14 -1.19 -0.70 -17.14
CA MET A 14 -1.36 0.34 -16.12
C MET A 14 -0.03 1.01 -15.72
N SER A 15 -0.04 2.34 -15.71
CA SER A 15 1.02 3.14 -15.08
C SER A 15 1.21 2.76 -13.61
N PRO A 16 2.43 2.92 -13.04
CA PRO A 16 2.70 2.57 -11.64
C PRO A 16 1.76 3.28 -10.66
N GLU A 17 1.41 4.54 -10.91
CA GLU A 17 0.43 5.28 -10.11
C GLU A 17 -0.97 4.67 -10.17
N ALA A 18 -1.43 4.28 -11.37
CA ALA A 18 -2.73 3.64 -11.55
C ALA A 18 -2.79 2.27 -10.82
N ARG A 19 -1.70 1.50 -10.86
CA ARG A 19 -1.58 0.23 -10.13
C ARG A 19 -1.73 0.43 -8.61
N VAL A 20 -1.08 1.46 -8.07
CA VAL A 20 -1.16 1.79 -6.64
C VAL A 20 -2.58 2.24 -6.25
N LEU A 21 -3.21 3.12 -7.04
CA LEU A 21 -4.57 3.60 -6.78
C LEU A 21 -5.61 2.48 -6.86
N TRP A 22 -5.50 1.60 -7.86
CA TRP A 22 -6.37 0.43 -8.01
C TRP A 22 -6.28 -0.50 -6.78
N ALA A 23 -5.07 -0.77 -6.33
CA ALA A 23 -4.85 -1.65 -5.19
C ALA A 23 -5.34 -1.01 -3.87
N ALA A 24 -5.19 0.31 -3.72
CA ALA A 24 -5.74 1.06 -2.60
C ALA A 24 -7.28 1.03 -2.56
N GLU A 25 -7.94 1.16 -3.72
CA GLU A 25 -9.39 1.05 -3.79
C GLU A 25 -9.86 -0.36 -3.38
N ARG A 26 -9.21 -1.42 -3.87
CA ARG A 26 -9.55 -2.80 -3.47
C ARG A 26 -9.36 -3.04 -1.98
N TYR A 27 -8.25 -2.55 -1.41
CA TYR A 27 -8.01 -2.63 0.02
C TYR A 27 -9.14 -1.94 0.80
N ARG A 28 -9.52 -0.72 0.41
CA ARG A 28 -10.63 0.02 1.04
C ARG A 28 -11.96 -0.71 0.93
N ARG A 29 -12.28 -1.28 -0.24
CA ARG A 29 -13.52 -2.07 -0.42
C ARG A 29 -13.55 -3.32 0.45
N ARG A 30 -12.39 -3.95 0.70
CA ARG A 30 -12.29 -5.18 1.51
C ARG A 30 -12.28 -4.92 3.01
N TYR A 31 -11.56 -3.89 3.47
CA TYR A 31 -11.31 -3.63 4.89
C TYR A 31 -12.06 -2.41 5.45
N GLY A 32 -12.75 -1.64 4.60
CA GLY A 32 -13.50 -0.43 4.99
C GLY A 32 -12.61 0.73 5.45
N GLN A 33 -11.29 0.65 5.24
CA GLN A 33 -10.31 1.63 5.70
C GLN A 33 -9.28 1.92 4.61
N ASP A 34 -8.76 3.13 4.60
CA ASP A 34 -7.69 3.51 3.67
C ASP A 34 -6.34 2.90 4.12
N PRO A 35 -5.55 2.35 3.18
CA PRO A 35 -4.20 1.92 3.47
C PRO A 35 -3.30 3.14 3.77
N SER A 36 -2.27 2.94 4.58
CA SER A 36 -1.31 4.00 4.93
C SER A 36 0.07 3.76 4.31
N LEU A 37 0.37 2.52 3.93
CA LEU A 37 1.63 2.08 3.32
C LEU A 37 1.36 1.18 2.11
N CYS A 38 2.12 1.40 1.05
CA CYS A 38 2.18 0.56 -0.13
C CYS A 38 3.63 0.24 -0.44
N LEU A 39 3.95 -1.04 -0.54
CA LEU A 39 5.27 -1.54 -0.91
C LEU A 39 5.21 -2.04 -2.35
N VAL A 40 6.16 -1.61 -3.16
CA VAL A 40 6.25 -1.97 -4.58
C VAL A 40 7.65 -2.45 -4.93
N HIS A 41 7.80 -3.23 -6.00
CA HIS A 41 9.13 -3.50 -6.55
C HIS A 41 9.78 -2.18 -7.03
N PRO A 42 11.10 -1.98 -6.86
CA PRO A 42 11.80 -0.75 -7.28
C PRO A 42 11.57 -0.37 -8.75
N SER A 43 11.37 -1.32 -9.66
CA SER A 43 11.05 -1.01 -11.07
C SER A 43 9.68 -0.36 -11.29
N LEU A 44 8.79 -0.42 -10.29
CA LEU A 44 7.49 0.26 -10.30
C LEU A 44 7.48 1.54 -9.47
N LEU A 45 8.59 1.89 -8.83
CA LEU A 45 8.64 3.12 -8.05
C LEU A 45 8.63 4.30 -9.02
N PRO A 46 7.64 5.23 -8.95
CA PRO A 46 7.72 6.46 -9.71
C PRO A 46 8.97 7.24 -9.30
N ALA A 47 9.60 7.92 -10.25
CA ALA A 47 10.83 8.69 -10.02
C ALA A 47 10.69 9.76 -8.92
N ALA A 48 9.47 10.21 -8.65
CA ALA A 48 9.11 11.17 -7.60
C ALA A 48 8.69 10.49 -6.28
N GLY A 49 9.36 9.40 -5.90
CA GLY A 49 8.99 8.54 -4.77
C GLY A 49 8.50 9.28 -3.52
N GLY A 50 7.63 8.61 -2.76
CA GLY A 50 7.28 9.01 -1.39
C GLY A 50 5.79 8.95 -1.10
N ARG A 51 4.92 9.49 -1.97
CA ARG A 51 3.48 9.48 -1.76
C ARG A 51 2.67 9.51 -3.05
N ILE A 52 1.59 8.73 -3.10
CA ILE A 52 0.58 8.75 -4.17
C ILE A 52 -0.79 8.92 -3.50
N ALA A 53 -1.51 10.01 -3.79
CA ALA A 53 -2.81 10.30 -3.16
C ALA A 53 -2.80 10.20 -1.61
N GLY A 54 -1.70 10.60 -0.96
CA GLY A 54 -1.53 10.54 0.50
C GLY A 54 -1.00 9.20 1.05
N LEU A 55 -1.07 8.12 0.26
CA LEU A 55 -0.53 6.79 0.56
C LEU A 55 1.00 6.82 0.47
N ARG A 56 1.69 6.39 1.53
CA ARG A 56 3.16 6.25 1.50
C ARG A 56 3.53 5.09 0.58
N VAL A 57 4.39 5.34 -0.40
CA VAL A 57 4.84 4.32 -1.36
C VAL A 57 6.34 4.12 -1.21
N GLU A 58 6.76 2.88 -0.90
CA GLU A 58 8.17 2.54 -0.70
C GLU A 58 8.59 1.37 -1.58
N ALA A 59 9.85 1.39 -2.03
CA ALA A 59 10.42 0.27 -2.76
C ALA A 59 10.81 -0.86 -1.80
N LYS A 60 10.43 -2.09 -2.15
CA LYS A 60 10.84 -3.31 -1.48
C LYS A 60 11.36 -4.31 -2.53
N PRO A 61 12.68 -4.48 -2.67
CA PRO A 61 13.29 -5.38 -3.65
C PRO A 61 12.87 -6.85 -3.50
N ALA A 62 12.41 -7.25 -2.31
CA ALA A 62 11.88 -8.59 -2.05
C ALA A 62 10.49 -8.84 -2.66
N LEU A 63 9.80 -7.81 -3.16
CA LEU A 63 8.52 -7.96 -3.87
C LEU A 63 8.75 -8.18 -5.36
N LEU A 64 7.93 -9.03 -5.96
CA LEU A 64 7.97 -9.26 -7.40
C LEU A 64 7.36 -8.07 -8.17
N PRO A 65 7.77 -7.80 -9.44
CA PRO A 65 7.35 -6.64 -10.22
C PRO A 65 5.85 -6.47 -10.45
N ASN A 66 5.06 -7.54 -10.34
CA ASN A 66 3.60 -7.50 -10.51
C ASN A 66 2.85 -7.61 -9.18
N TYR A 67 3.56 -7.55 -8.06
CA TYR A 67 2.97 -7.62 -6.74
C TYR A 67 3.14 -6.30 -6.01
N LEU A 68 2.05 -5.86 -5.40
CA LEU A 68 2.05 -4.77 -4.45
C LEU A 68 1.61 -5.31 -3.10
N TRP A 69 2.17 -4.77 -2.04
CA TRP A 69 1.65 -5.01 -0.70
C TRP A 69 1.04 -3.71 -0.19
N LEU A 70 -0.18 -3.77 0.35
CA LEU A 70 -0.80 -2.63 1.00
C LEU A 70 -1.14 -2.97 2.43
N GLY A 71 -0.90 -2.02 3.32
CA GLY A 71 -1.26 -2.17 4.71
C GLY A 71 -1.53 -0.85 5.39
N SER A 72 -2.13 -0.97 6.56
CA SER A 72 -2.32 0.14 7.48
C SER A 72 -1.31 -0.04 8.60
N VAL A 73 -0.30 0.82 8.64
CA VAL A 73 0.50 0.98 9.85
C VAL A 73 -0.42 1.62 10.89
N ALA A 74 -0.81 0.85 11.90
CA ALA A 74 -1.39 1.46 13.09
C ALA A 74 -0.38 2.50 13.58
N PRO A 75 -0.80 3.74 13.90
CA PRO A 75 0.12 4.68 14.52
C PRO A 75 0.61 4.02 15.81
N GLU A 76 1.91 3.70 15.89
CA GLU A 76 2.54 3.32 17.13
C GLU A 76 2.32 4.47 18.11
N GLY A 77 1.30 4.37 18.97
CA GLY A 77 0.93 5.45 19.88
C GLY A 77 -0.55 5.75 20.08
N ARG A 78 -1.50 5.05 19.44
CA ARG A 78 -2.89 5.07 19.95
C ARG A 78 -3.19 3.78 20.72
N VAL A 79 -2.53 3.63 21.86
CA VAL A 79 -3.08 2.84 22.97
C VAL A 79 -4.46 3.47 23.23
N LYS A 80 -5.55 2.78 22.94
CA LYS A 80 -6.85 3.15 23.52
C LYS A 80 -6.61 3.10 25.03
N PRO A 81 -6.71 4.21 25.80
CA PRO A 81 -6.80 4.05 27.24
C PRO A 81 -8.02 3.16 27.48
N LEU A 82 -7.79 2.00 28.08
CA LEU A 82 -8.85 1.17 28.62
C LEU A 82 -9.60 2.08 29.58
N ALA A 83 -10.78 2.54 29.18
CA ALA A 83 -11.65 3.32 30.03
C ALA A 83 -11.87 2.48 31.30
N ARG A 84 -11.51 3.08 32.44
CA ARG A 84 -11.65 2.52 33.79
C ARG A 84 -13.11 2.17 34.10
#